data_AF-A0AAE3FTY3-F1
#
_entry.id   AF-A0AAE3FTY3-F1
#
_cell.length_a   1.000
_cell.length_b   1.000
_cell.length_c   1.000
_cell.angle_alpha   90.00
_cell.angle_beta   90.00
_cell.angle_gamma   90.00
#
_symmetry.space_group_name_H-M   'P 1'
#
loop_
_entity.id
_entity.type
_entity.pdbx_description
1 polymer ?
#
loop_
_entity_poly.entity_id
_entity_poly.type
_entity_poly.pdbx_seq_one_letter_code
_entity_poly.pdbx_strand_id
1 'polypeptide(L)'
;MSPSRKRPDIERITNRYVDAWENFGYERFSASDLETELLRAKDPEDVPDESSINQDLYRISMLGVVEWYGDREFKIAISPDENDSDWSEEMQEQTSWVRSEIDSRVEERREPEETESELDNDPDILQHDDQKYLSAFVGPSSDIDGQARYYQAALSPNKHDGVVLRSYQNVAKSTDELANEITDDEKMDDTECIYRFEAADEQVVEVDDGLEYRVYLDETRLLSSS
;
A
#
# COMPACT_ATOMS: atom_id res chain seq x y z
N MET A 1 -17.51 -15.21 22.58
CA MET A 1 -18.44 -14.48 21.69
C MET A 1 -17.64 -14.01 20.50
N SER A 2 -17.82 -14.62 19.34
CA SER A 2 -17.16 -14.14 18.12
C SER A 2 -17.71 -12.74 17.82
N PRO A 3 -16.85 -11.76 17.47
CA PRO A 3 -17.33 -10.44 17.10
C PRO A 3 -18.32 -10.58 15.95
N SER A 4 -19.53 -10.06 16.14
CA SER A 4 -20.51 -9.89 15.08
C SER A 4 -19.85 -9.03 14.01
N ARG A 5 -19.41 -9.65 12.91
CA ARG A 5 -18.99 -8.94 11.70
C ARG A 5 -20.19 -8.09 11.28
N LYS A 6 -20.17 -6.78 11.58
CA LYS A 6 -21.15 -5.84 11.06
C LYS A 6 -21.11 -5.98 9.53
N ARG A 7 -22.16 -6.51 8.92
CA ARG A 7 -22.31 -6.57 7.47
C ARG A 7 -22.69 -5.15 7.05
N PRO A 8 -21.79 -4.35 6.46
CA PRO A 8 -22.10 -2.97 6.09
C PRO A 8 -23.16 -2.98 4.99
N ASP A 9 -24.25 -2.23 5.17
CA ASP A 9 -25.30 -1.87 4.18
C ASP A 9 -25.52 -2.83 3.00
N ILE A 10 -25.67 -4.12 3.29
CA ILE A 10 -25.76 -5.14 2.24
C ILE A 10 -27.03 -4.99 1.41
N GLU A 11 -28.14 -4.59 2.04
CA GLU A 11 -29.43 -4.38 1.36
C GLU A 11 -29.32 -3.31 0.27
N ARG A 12 -28.66 -2.19 0.58
CA ARG A 12 -28.45 -1.08 -0.37
C ARG A 12 -27.66 -1.54 -1.59
N ILE A 13 -26.58 -2.28 -1.35
CA ILE A 13 -25.68 -2.78 -2.39
C ILE A 13 -26.37 -3.85 -3.24
N THR A 14 -27.10 -4.79 -2.62
CA THR A 14 -27.87 -5.81 -3.34
C THR A 14 -28.96 -5.17 -4.19
N ASN A 15 -29.71 -4.20 -3.67
CA ASN A 15 -30.73 -3.50 -4.44
C ASN A 15 -30.13 -2.77 -5.64
N ARG A 16 -28.94 -2.17 -5.48
CA ARG A 16 -28.24 -1.52 -6.59
C ARG A 16 -27.87 -2.50 -7.70
N TYR A 17 -27.39 -3.68 -7.33
CA TYR A 17 -27.06 -4.74 -8.28
C TYR A 17 -28.32 -5.21 -9.04
N VAL A 18 -29.44 -5.42 -8.32
CA VAL A 18 -30.72 -5.81 -8.95
C VAL A 18 -31.20 -4.73 -9.90
N ASP A 19 -31.19 -3.46 -9.50
CA ASP A 19 -31.54 -2.33 -10.35
C ASP A 19 -30.68 -2.31 -11.64
N ALA A 20 -29.37 -2.58 -11.53
CA ALA A 20 -28.48 -2.65 -12.69
C ALA A 20 -28.81 -3.83 -13.61
N TRP A 21 -29.04 -5.02 -13.04
CA TRP A 21 -29.40 -6.22 -13.79
C TRP A 21 -30.72 -6.05 -14.55
N GLU A 22 -31.76 -5.51 -13.90
CA GLU A 22 -33.08 -5.33 -14.52
C GLU A 22 -33.06 -4.34 -15.69
N ASN A 23 -32.15 -3.36 -15.68
CA ASN A 23 -32.07 -2.33 -16.73
C ASN A 23 -31.09 -2.68 -17.86
N PHE A 24 -29.97 -3.34 -17.55
CA PHE A 24 -28.88 -3.52 -18.52
C PHE A 24 -28.51 -4.99 -18.75
N GLY A 25 -28.88 -5.91 -17.86
CA GLY A 25 -28.45 -7.30 -17.96
C GLY A 25 -26.93 -7.41 -18.09
N TYR A 26 -26.48 -8.04 -19.18
CA TYR A 26 -25.05 -8.19 -19.52
C TYR A 26 -24.48 -7.06 -20.39
N GLU A 27 -25.24 -6.00 -20.67
CA GLU A 27 -24.76 -4.84 -21.42
C GLU A 27 -23.87 -3.94 -20.56
N ARG A 28 -23.00 -3.16 -21.20
CA ARG A 28 -22.17 -2.16 -20.52
C ARG A 28 -22.98 -0.91 -20.24
N PHE A 29 -22.76 -0.32 -19.08
CA PHE A 29 -23.45 0.91 -18.66
C PHE A 29 -22.58 1.73 -17.71
N SER A 30 -22.86 3.03 -17.62
CA SER A 30 -22.28 3.91 -16.62
C SER A 30 -23.22 4.12 -15.42
N ALA A 31 -22.68 4.63 -14.32
CA ALA A 31 -23.49 5.04 -13.17
C ALA A 31 -24.58 6.08 -13.55
N SER A 32 -24.28 6.96 -14.51
CA SER A 32 -25.21 7.98 -14.99
C SER A 32 -26.32 7.39 -15.86
N ASP A 33 -26.02 6.35 -16.65
CA ASP A 33 -27.04 5.63 -17.42
C ASP A 33 -28.04 4.97 -16.47
N LEU A 34 -27.56 4.32 -15.41
CA LEU A 34 -28.42 3.70 -14.40
C LEU A 34 -29.25 4.74 -13.64
N GLU A 35 -28.65 5.87 -13.23
CA GLU A 35 -29.41 6.98 -12.64
C GLU A 35 -30.55 7.44 -13.56
N THR A 36 -30.25 7.59 -14.85
CA THR A 36 -31.22 8.02 -15.86
C THR A 36 -32.38 7.03 -16.01
N GLU A 37 -32.12 5.72 -16.08
CA GLU A 37 -33.18 4.72 -16.17
C GLU A 37 -34.01 4.65 -14.88
N LEU A 38 -33.37 4.79 -13.71
CA LEU A 38 -34.09 4.81 -12.44
C LEU A 38 -34.99 6.04 -12.30
N LEU A 39 -34.54 7.22 -12.74
CA LEU A 39 -35.39 8.43 -12.77
C LEU A 39 -36.59 8.31 -13.72
N ARG A 40 -36.55 7.41 -14.70
CA ARG A 40 -37.72 7.11 -15.56
C ARG A 40 -38.73 6.20 -14.88
N ALA A 41 -38.28 5.36 -13.95
CA ALA A 41 -39.08 4.30 -13.34
C ALA A 41 -39.54 4.59 -11.90
N LYS A 42 -38.83 5.47 -11.17
CA LYS A 42 -39.02 5.75 -9.73
C LYS A 42 -39.18 7.24 -9.48
N ASP A 43 -39.70 7.61 -8.30
CA ASP A 43 -39.78 9.00 -7.88
C ASP A 43 -38.37 9.59 -7.68
N PRO A 44 -38.09 10.84 -8.10
CA PRO A 44 -36.74 11.41 -8.03
C PRO A 44 -36.11 11.46 -6.65
N GLU A 45 -36.92 11.52 -5.58
CA GLU A 45 -36.44 11.53 -4.19
C GLU A 45 -35.91 10.16 -3.73
N ASP A 46 -36.33 9.08 -4.41
CA ASP A 46 -35.93 7.70 -4.11
C ASP A 46 -34.76 7.23 -4.99
N VAL A 47 -34.33 8.03 -5.97
CA VAL A 47 -33.20 7.72 -6.84
C VAL A 47 -31.91 8.27 -6.24
N PRO A 48 -30.94 7.43 -5.88
CA PRO A 48 -29.66 7.92 -5.38
C PRO A 48 -28.84 8.53 -6.52
N ASP A 49 -28.04 9.52 -6.18
CA ASP A 49 -27.21 10.23 -7.16
C ASP A 49 -26.16 9.33 -7.83
N GLU A 50 -25.66 9.78 -8.99
CA GLU A 50 -24.60 9.12 -9.76
C GLU A 50 -23.40 8.69 -8.89
N SER A 51 -22.97 9.53 -7.95
CA SER A 51 -21.79 9.25 -7.12
C SER A 51 -22.05 8.10 -6.15
N SER A 52 -23.25 8.06 -5.55
CA SER A 52 -23.66 6.94 -4.69
C SER A 52 -23.81 5.67 -5.50
N ILE A 53 -24.41 5.74 -6.70
CA ILE A 53 -24.53 4.60 -7.62
C ILE A 53 -23.15 4.04 -7.95
N ASN A 54 -22.22 4.92 -8.35
CA ASN A 54 -20.87 4.55 -8.71
C ASN A 54 -20.14 3.87 -7.56
N GLN A 55 -20.21 4.44 -6.35
CA GLN A 55 -19.57 3.88 -5.17
C GLN A 55 -20.12 2.48 -4.84
N ASP A 56 -21.43 2.29 -4.97
CA ASP A 56 -22.06 1.00 -4.72
C ASP A 56 -21.63 -0.02 -5.78
N LEU A 57 -21.68 0.30 -7.08
CA LEU A 57 -21.22 -0.57 -8.17
C LEU A 57 -19.74 -0.92 -8.07
N TYR A 58 -18.90 0.01 -7.67
CA TYR A 58 -17.48 -0.24 -7.42
C TYR A 58 -17.26 -1.20 -6.25
N ARG A 59 -18.05 -1.10 -5.17
CA ARG A 59 -17.98 -2.08 -4.07
C ARG A 59 -18.47 -3.46 -4.51
N ILE A 60 -19.47 -3.49 -5.37
CA ILE A 60 -20.00 -4.73 -5.95
C ILE A 60 -18.96 -5.38 -6.85
N SER A 61 -18.20 -4.60 -7.63
CA SER A 61 -17.17 -5.15 -8.50
C SER A 61 -16.01 -5.79 -7.72
N MET A 62 -15.72 -5.30 -6.53
CA MET A 62 -14.76 -5.96 -5.60
C MET A 62 -15.22 -7.34 -5.13
N LEU A 63 -16.52 -7.65 -5.28
CA LEU A 63 -17.07 -8.98 -5.00
C LEU A 63 -17.13 -9.87 -6.25
N GLY A 64 -16.72 -9.37 -7.43
CA GLY A 64 -16.72 -10.15 -8.66
C GLY A 64 -18.03 -10.24 -9.42
N VAL A 65 -19.15 -9.79 -8.85
CA VAL A 65 -20.47 -9.93 -9.50
C VAL A 65 -20.74 -8.85 -10.55
N VAL A 66 -19.89 -7.83 -10.58
CA VAL A 66 -19.89 -6.74 -11.56
C VAL A 66 -18.46 -6.54 -12.03
N GLU A 67 -18.26 -6.39 -13.34
CA GLU A 67 -16.99 -6.02 -13.94
C GLU A 67 -16.86 -4.50 -13.97
N TRP A 68 -15.68 -3.96 -13.68
CA TRP A 68 -15.35 -2.54 -13.82
C TRP A 68 -14.31 -2.35 -14.93
N TYR A 69 -14.59 -1.44 -15.87
CA TYR A 69 -13.75 -1.23 -17.06
C TYR A 69 -12.93 0.07 -17.02
N GLY A 70 -12.92 0.80 -15.90
CA GLY A 70 -12.43 2.17 -15.85
C GLY A 70 -13.52 3.18 -16.18
N ASP A 71 -13.22 4.48 -16.07
CA ASP A 71 -14.09 5.59 -16.50
C ASP A 71 -15.56 5.52 -16.07
N ARG A 72 -15.83 4.92 -14.90
CA ARG A 72 -17.19 4.72 -14.35
C ARG A 72 -18.09 3.79 -15.18
N GLU A 73 -17.52 2.93 -16.01
CA GLU A 73 -18.24 1.92 -16.79
C GLU A 73 -18.22 0.54 -16.11
N PHE A 74 -19.38 -0.11 -16.13
CA PHE A 74 -19.64 -1.37 -15.46
C PHE A 74 -20.37 -2.36 -16.39
N LYS A 75 -20.32 -3.64 -16.04
CA LYS A 75 -21.12 -4.71 -16.65
C LYS A 75 -21.44 -5.77 -15.60
N ILE A 76 -22.63 -6.36 -15.63
CA ILE A 76 -22.92 -7.49 -14.74
C ILE A 76 -22.06 -8.69 -15.17
N ALA A 77 -21.34 -9.30 -14.22
CA ALA A 77 -20.50 -10.48 -14.48
C ALA A 77 -21.35 -11.76 -14.45
N ILE A 78 -22.27 -11.84 -13.47
CA ILE A 78 -23.12 -13.00 -13.23
C ILE A 78 -24.57 -12.58 -13.00
N SER A 79 -25.53 -13.31 -13.55
CA SER A 79 -26.97 -13.06 -13.37
C SER A 79 -27.50 -13.59 -12.03
N PRO A 80 -28.50 -12.92 -11.41
CA PRO A 80 -29.19 -13.45 -10.23
C PRO A 80 -29.92 -14.77 -10.47
N ASP A 81 -30.18 -15.13 -11.74
CA ASP A 81 -30.85 -16.38 -12.12
C ASP A 81 -29.87 -17.55 -12.37
N GLU A 82 -28.56 -17.29 -12.39
CA GLU A 82 -27.55 -18.36 -12.48
C GLU A 82 -27.57 -19.25 -11.24
N ASN A 83 -27.08 -20.47 -11.37
CA ASN A 83 -27.13 -21.43 -10.27
C ASN A 83 -25.98 -21.19 -9.26
N ASP A 84 -26.11 -21.78 -8.07
CA ASP A 84 -25.12 -21.63 -7.00
C ASP A 84 -23.69 -22.04 -7.40
N SER A 85 -23.53 -22.96 -8.37
CA SER A 85 -22.22 -23.39 -8.87
C SER A 85 -21.55 -22.27 -9.65
N ASP A 86 -22.28 -21.62 -10.56
CA ASP A 86 -21.75 -20.51 -11.36
C ASP A 86 -21.39 -19.32 -10.45
N TRP A 87 -22.24 -19.04 -9.46
CA TRP A 87 -21.96 -18.04 -8.42
C TRP A 87 -20.71 -18.37 -7.60
N SER A 88 -20.53 -19.65 -7.28
CA SER A 88 -19.35 -20.10 -6.54
C SER A 88 -18.08 -20.02 -7.40
N GLU A 89 -18.17 -20.33 -8.69
CA GLU A 89 -17.05 -20.28 -9.63
C GLU A 89 -16.52 -18.86 -9.80
N GLU A 90 -17.39 -17.89 -10.09
CA GLU A 90 -17.01 -16.48 -10.23
C GLU A 90 -16.37 -15.91 -8.95
N MET A 91 -16.97 -16.21 -7.79
CA MET A 91 -16.42 -15.80 -6.49
C MET A 91 -15.07 -16.45 -6.21
N GLN A 92 -14.91 -17.71 -6.62
CA GLN A 92 -13.68 -18.46 -6.44
C GLN A 92 -12.57 -17.95 -7.36
N GLU A 93 -12.88 -17.57 -8.60
CA GLU A 93 -11.93 -16.96 -9.53
C GLU A 93 -11.37 -15.66 -8.95
N GLN A 94 -12.24 -14.75 -8.52
CA GLN A 94 -11.81 -13.49 -7.90
C GLN A 94 -11.02 -13.70 -6.61
N THR A 95 -11.50 -14.59 -5.74
CA THR A 95 -10.79 -14.93 -4.50
C THR A 95 -9.41 -15.53 -4.80
N SER A 96 -9.30 -16.37 -5.83
CA SER A 96 -8.05 -17.00 -6.25
C SER A 96 -7.09 -15.98 -6.85
N TRP A 97 -7.59 -15.03 -7.66
CA TRP A 97 -6.79 -13.93 -8.19
C TRP A 97 -6.25 -13.03 -7.07
N VAL A 98 -7.11 -12.54 -6.16
CA VAL A 98 -6.68 -11.74 -5.01
C VAL A 98 -5.68 -12.50 -4.15
N ARG A 99 -5.93 -13.79 -3.91
CA ARG A 99 -5.00 -14.64 -3.17
C ARG A 99 -3.67 -14.79 -3.88
N SER A 100 -3.66 -15.02 -5.19
CA SER A 100 -2.43 -15.10 -6.00
C SER A 100 -1.64 -13.80 -5.95
N GLU A 101 -2.31 -12.65 -6.02
CA GLU A 101 -1.70 -11.33 -5.90
C GLU A 101 -1.12 -11.06 -4.50
N ILE A 102 -1.81 -11.53 -3.45
CA ILE A 102 -1.31 -11.46 -2.08
C ILE A 102 -0.11 -12.39 -1.92
N ASP A 103 -0.24 -13.64 -2.36
CA ASP A 103 0.80 -14.66 -2.26
C ASP A 103 2.04 -14.22 -3.04
N SER A 104 1.89 -13.66 -4.25
CA SER A 104 2.98 -13.05 -5.04
C SER A 104 3.64 -11.90 -4.29
N ARG A 105 2.89 -10.94 -3.74
CA ARG A 105 3.48 -9.83 -2.96
C ARG A 105 4.11 -10.29 -1.64
N VAL A 106 3.60 -11.36 -1.05
CA VAL A 106 4.17 -11.96 0.15
C VAL A 106 5.44 -12.72 -0.20
N GLU A 107 5.49 -13.38 -1.35
CA GLU A 107 6.66 -14.05 -1.92
C GLU A 107 7.72 -13.02 -2.31
N GLU A 108 7.40 -11.95 -3.03
CA GLU A 108 8.29 -10.80 -3.29
C GLU A 108 8.88 -10.19 -2.00
N ARG A 109 8.13 -10.23 -0.88
CA ARG A 109 8.61 -9.75 0.43
C ARG A 109 9.36 -10.82 1.24
N ARG A 110 9.26 -12.09 0.86
CA ARG A 110 9.87 -13.24 1.56
C ARG A 110 11.04 -13.83 0.81
N GLU A 111 11.09 -13.70 -0.50
CA GLU A 111 12.26 -13.92 -1.32
C GLU A 111 13.27 -12.85 -0.89
N PRO A 112 14.37 -13.21 -0.18
CA PRO A 112 15.55 -12.37 -0.29
C PRO A 112 15.86 -12.30 -1.79
N GLU A 113 16.14 -11.12 -2.33
CA GLU A 113 16.48 -10.93 -3.74
C GLU A 113 17.64 -11.86 -4.14
N GLU A 114 17.33 -13.09 -4.57
CA GLU A 114 18.27 -14.02 -5.20
C GLU A 114 18.38 -13.61 -6.67
N THR A 115 19.02 -12.47 -6.90
CA THR A 115 19.64 -12.19 -8.19
C THR A 115 21.12 -12.49 -8.09
N GLU A 116 21.52 -13.64 -8.65
CA GLU A 116 22.91 -13.95 -8.95
C GLU A 116 23.49 -12.86 -9.88
N SER A 117 24.27 -11.96 -9.29
CA SER A 117 25.50 -11.50 -9.92
C SER A 117 26.57 -11.39 -8.85
N GLU A 118 27.61 -12.21 -9.03
CA GLU A 118 28.82 -12.26 -8.25
C GLU A 118 29.34 -10.85 -7.91
N LEU A 119 29.50 -10.58 -6.60
CA LEU A 119 30.47 -9.70 -5.90
C LEU A 119 29.81 -8.83 -4.79
N ASP A 120 29.85 -9.33 -3.55
CA ASP A 120 29.99 -8.56 -2.29
C ASP A 120 28.98 -7.47 -1.86
N ASN A 121 27.75 -7.39 -2.40
CA ASN A 121 26.77 -6.36 -1.99
C ASN A 121 25.46 -6.93 -1.44
N ASP A 122 25.34 -6.92 -0.10
CA ASP A 122 24.09 -7.04 0.67
C ASP A 122 23.17 -5.84 0.26
N PRO A 123 21.95 -6.01 -0.28
CA PRO A 123 21.11 -4.91 -0.78
C PRO A 123 20.68 -3.92 0.31
N ASP A 124 20.81 -4.34 1.57
CA ASP A 124 20.68 -3.51 2.76
C ASP A 124 21.90 -2.61 3.00
N ILE A 125 22.99 -2.71 2.23
CA ILE A 125 24.24 -1.97 2.44
C ILE A 125 24.56 -1.07 1.25
N LEU A 126 24.55 0.24 1.49
CA LEU A 126 24.98 1.25 0.53
C LEU A 126 26.40 1.71 0.88
N GLN A 127 27.33 1.58 -0.07
CA GLN A 127 28.70 2.08 0.11
C GLN A 127 28.81 3.56 -0.30
N HIS A 128 29.35 4.40 0.59
CA HIS A 128 29.63 5.81 0.35
C HIS A 128 30.95 6.17 1.05
N ASP A 129 31.89 6.79 0.35
CA ASP A 129 33.22 7.18 0.87
C ASP A 129 33.95 6.09 1.67
N ASP A 130 34.00 4.87 1.11
CA ASP A 130 34.57 3.66 1.73
C ASP A 130 33.87 3.17 3.01
N GLN A 131 32.79 3.83 3.45
CA GLN A 131 31.91 3.41 4.55
C GLN A 131 30.70 2.64 4.01
N LYS A 132 30.15 1.76 4.85
CA LYS A 132 29.00 0.90 4.56
C LYS A 132 27.81 1.32 5.42
N TYR A 133 26.72 1.71 4.80
CA TYR A 133 25.53 2.21 5.49
C TYR A 133 24.37 1.24 5.34
N LEU A 134 23.63 0.99 6.43
CA LEU A 134 22.35 0.30 6.36
C LEU A 134 21.32 1.18 5.63
N SER A 135 20.81 0.70 4.50
CA SER A 135 19.87 1.40 3.64
C SER A 135 18.44 1.30 4.17
N ALA A 136 17.81 2.45 4.45
CA ALA A 136 16.40 2.53 4.87
C ALA A 136 15.60 3.44 3.93
N PHE A 137 14.57 2.89 3.28
CA PHE A 137 13.69 3.69 2.42
C PHE A 137 12.59 4.37 3.24
N VAL A 138 12.45 5.69 3.09
CA VAL A 138 11.58 6.56 3.88
C VAL A 138 10.42 7.06 3.02
N GLY A 139 9.21 6.87 3.53
CA GLY A 139 7.96 7.36 2.92
C GLY A 139 7.34 8.51 3.72
N PRO A 140 6.25 9.13 3.23
CA PRO A 140 5.59 10.26 3.88
C PRO A 140 5.05 10.00 5.29
N SER A 141 4.87 8.73 5.65
CA SER A 141 4.36 8.28 6.96
C SER A 141 5.42 7.59 7.82
N SER A 142 6.69 7.65 7.42
CA SER A 142 7.79 7.13 8.23
C SER A 142 7.97 8.00 9.48
N ASP A 143 8.20 7.37 10.62
CA ASP A 143 8.41 8.01 11.91
C ASP A 143 9.65 7.47 12.62
N ILE A 144 10.11 8.20 13.64
CA ILE A 144 11.30 7.86 14.42
C ILE A 144 11.15 6.48 15.10
N ASP A 145 9.97 6.13 15.60
CA ASP A 145 9.71 4.85 16.29
C ASP A 145 9.87 3.64 15.36
N GLY A 146 9.34 3.74 14.13
CA GLY A 146 9.47 2.71 13.12
C GLY A 146 10.91 2.51 12.68
N GLN A 147 11.62 3.62 12.46
CA GLN A 147 13.04 3.59 12.09
C GLN A 147 13.92 3.04 13.22
N ALA A 148 13.70 3.49 14.46
CA ALA A 148 14.37 3.02 15.66
C ALA A 148 14.27 1.49 15.81
N ARG A 149 13.07 0.92 15.66
CA ARG A 149 12.86 -0.54 15.70
C ARG A 149 13.58 -1.27 14.57
N TYR A 150 13.58 -0.69 13.37
CA TYR A 150 14.26 -1.26 12.22
C TYR A 150 15.78 -1.30 12.44
N TYR A 151 16.39 -0.19 12.86
CA TYR A 151 17.83 -0.13 13.14
C TYR A 151 18.22 -1.07 14.27
N GLN A 152 17.43 -1.15 15.33
CA GLN A 152 17.66 -2.08 16.44
C GLN A 152 17.74 -3.55 15.99
N ALA A 153 16.97 -3.92 14.95
CA ALA A 153 16.91 -5.28 14.42
C ALA A 153 17.95 -5.56 13.33
N ALA A 154 18.24 -4.58 12.46
CA ALA A 154 19.01 -4.77 11.24
C ALA A 154 20.43 -4.18 11.28
N LEU A 155 20.65 -3.12 12.07
CA LEU A 155 21.98 -2.49 12.14
C LEU A 155 22.95 -3.42 12.87
N SER A 156 24.01 -3.82 12.16
CA SER A 156 25.11 -4.61 12.69
C SER A 156 26.39 -3.77 12.63
N PRO A 157 26.91 -3.30 13.77
CA PRO A 157 28.08 -2.40 13.78
C PRO A 157 29.40 -3.03 13.33
N ASN A 158 29.42 -4.34 13.03
CA ASN A 158 30.55 -5.00 12.38
C ASN A 158 30.42 -5.01 10.85
N LYS A 159 29.25 -4.65 10.33
CA LYS A 159 28.93 -4.60 8.91
C LYS A 159 28.63 -3.18 8.42
N HIS A 160 28.11 -2.32 9.29
CA HIS A 160 27.61 -0.99 8.96
C HIS A 160 28.30 0.06 9.85
N ASP A 161 28.73 1.14 9.22
CA ASP A 161 29.26 2.35 9.84
C ASP A 161 28.14 3.35 10.22
N GLY A 162 26.94 3.15 9.69
CA GLY A 162 25.80 4.06 9.87
C GLY A 162 24.53 3.59 9.20
N VAL A 163 23.55 4.49 9.07
CA VAL A 163 22.33 4.30 8.27
C VAL A 163 22.27 5.35 7.15
N VAL A 164 21.62 5.02 6.04
CA VAL A 164 21.29 5.98 4.99
C VAL A 164 19.78 6.00 4.78
N LEU A 165 19.18 7.17 4.93
CA LEU A 165 17.77 7.41 4.62
C LEU A 165 17.64 7.70 3.13
N ARG A 166 16.83 6.91 2.43
CA ARG A 166 16.60 7.03 0.98
C ARG A 166 15.15 7.40 0.72
N SER A 167 14.90 8.33 -0.19
CA SER A 167 13.53 8.73 -0.52
C SER A 167 13.43 9.28 -1.93
N TYR A 168 12.24 9.25 -2.52
CA TYR A 168 11.97 10.03 -3.73
C TYR A 168 11.94 11.53 -3.40
N GLN A 169 12.25 12.38 -4.39
CA GLN A 169 12.33 13.84 -4.20
C GLN A 169 11.08 14.49 -3.59
N ASN A 170 9.89 13.96 -3.86
CA ASN A 170 8.64 14.49 -3.30
C ASN A 170 8.51 14.26 -1.77
N VAL A 171 9.39 13.44 -1.19
CA VAL A 171 9.44 13.11 0.24
C VAL A 171 10.69 13.69 0.93
N ALA A 172 11.63 14.29 0.19
CA ALA A 172 12.91 14.78 0.70
C ALA A 172 12.79 15.65 1.97
N LYS A 173 11.84 16.59 2.01
CA LYS A 173 11.62 17.44 3.21
C LYS A 173 11.25 16.62 4.46
N SER A 174 10.42 15.60 4.31
CA SER A 174 10.06 14.72 5.42
C SER A 174 11.23 13.81 5.81
N THR A 175 12.06 13.43 4.85
CA THR A 175 13.32 12.72 5.11
C THR A 175 14.29 13.56 5.92
N ASP A 176 14.42 14.87 5.62
CA ASP A 176 15.25 15.80 6.41
C ASP A 176 14.73 15.93 7.83
N GLU A 177 13.41 16.12 8.00
CA GLU A 177 12.77 16.22 9.31
C GLU A 177 13.05 14.95 10.13
N LEU A 178 12.91 13.78 9.52
CA LEU A 178 13.18 12.50 10.16
C LEU A 178 14.67 12.29 10.48
N ALA A 179 15.58 12.70 9.58
CA ALA A 179 17.02 12.66 9.84
C ALA A 179 17.38 13.53 11.06
N ASN A 180 16.80 14.73 11.15
CA ASN A 180 16.95 15.62 12.30
C ASN A 180 16.35 15.02 13.59
N GLU A 181 15.30 14.23 13.49
CA GLU A 181 14.74 13.52 14.64
C GLU A 181 15.64 12.36 15.10
N ILE A 182 16.19 11.58 14.16
CA ILE A 182 17.07 10.44 14.44
C ILE A 182 18.44 10.89 15.01
N THR A 183 18.91 12.06 14.62
CA THR A 183 20.18 12.64 15.12
C THR A 183 20.00 13.45 16.41
N ASP A 184 18.77 13.58 16.92
CA ASP A 184 18.47 14.22 18.19
C ASP A 184 18.42 13.16 19.30
N ASP A 185 19.47 13.14 20.13
CA ASP A 185 19.63 12.18 21.23
C ASP A 185 18.43 12.19 22.20
N GLU A 186 17.82 13.35 22.48
CA GLU A 186 16.67 13.43 23.41
C GLU A 186 15.45 12.72 22.82
N LYS A 187 15.24 12.82 21.50
CA LYS A 187 14.15 12.13 20.82
C LYS A 187 14.42 10.65 20.65
N MET A 188 15.67 10.27 20.37
CA MET A 188 16.07 8.87 20.28
C MET A 188 16.02 8.17 21.65
N ASP A 189 16.27 8.89 22.75
CA ASP A 189 16.11 8.41 24.13
C ASP A 189 14.65 8.03 24.46
N ASP A 190 13.68 8.70 23.83
CA ASP A 190 12.26 8.33 23.95
C ASP A 190 11.92 7.01 23.21
N THR A 191 12.85 6.49 22.40
CA THR A 191 12.71 5.21 21.68
C THR A 191 13.45 4.06 22.38
N GLU A 192 13.18 2.82 21.97
CA GLU A 192 13.92 1.64 22.46
C GLU A 192 15.26 1.39 21.71
N CYS A 193 15.67 2.29 20.80
CA CYS A 193 16.87 2.08 19.99
C CYS A 193 18.14 2.46 20.76
N ILE A 194 19.13 1.54 20.77
CA ILE A 194 20.42 1.74 21.44
C ILE A 194 21.45 2.51 20.61
N TYR A 195 21.17 2.73 19.32
CA TYR A 195 22.09 3.39 18.40
C TYR A 195 21.89 4.90 18.41
N ARG A 196 22.98 5.63 18.25
CA ARG A 196 22.99 7.09 18.12
C ARG A 196 23.72 7.46 16.83
N PHE A 197 23.26 8.53 16.22
CA PHE A 197 23.70 8.90 14.88
C PHE A 197 24.03 10.39 14.78
N GLU A 198 24.98 10.72 13.92
CA GLU A 198 25.28 12.10 13.49
C GLU A 198 25.13 12.22 11.98
N ALA A 199 24.66 13.37 11.49
CA ALA A 199 24.55 13.60 10.06
C ALA A 199 25.95 13.70 9.43
N ALA A 200 26.18 12.90 8.39
CA ALA A 200 27.47 12.80 7.70
C ALA A 200 27.45 13.49 6.34
N ASP A 201 26.48 13.17 5.48
CA ASP A 201 26.36 13.74 4.13
C ASP A 201 24.92 13.70 3.59
N GLU A 202 24.66 14.48 2.56
CA GLU A 202 23.39 14.52 1.83
C GLU A 202 23.63 14.58 0.32
N GLN A 203 22.92 13.76 -0.46
CA GLN A 203 23.03 13.78 -1.91
C GLN A 203 21.71 13.50 -2.64
N VAL A 204 21.64 14.00 -3.87
CA VAL A 204 20.61 13.64 -4.85
C VAL A 204 21.28 12.81 -5.94
N VAL A 205 20.80 11.59 -6.16
CA VAL A 205 21.36 10.64 -7.11
C VAL A 205 20.32 10.28 -8.17
N GLU A 206 20.73 10.18 -9.43
CA GLU A 206 19.90 9.68 -10.51
C GLU A 206 19.82 8.15 -10.45
N VAL A 207 18.60 7.63 -10.46
CA VAL A 207 18.26 6.20 -10.44
C VAL A 207 17.29 5.91 -11.60
N ASP A 208 17.08 4.65 -11.94
CA ASP A 208 16.27 4.26 -13.12
C ASP A 208 14.84 4.87 -13.11
N ASP A 209 14.27 5.05 -11.91
CA ASP A 209 12.93 5.60 -11.70
C ASP A 209 12.90 7.11 -11.35
N GLY A 210 14.00 7.82 -11.55
CA GLY A 210 14.08 9.28 -11.38
C GLY A 210 15.20 9.74 -10.45
N LEU A 211 14.88 10.63 -9.52
CA LEU A 211 15.85 11.20 -8.59
C LEU A 211 15.57 10.71 -7.16
N GLU A 212 16.60 10.17 -6.53
CA GLU A 212 16.57 9.71 -5.14
C GLU A 212 17.35 10.69 -4.27
N TYR A 213 16.75 11.13 -3.17
CA TYR A 213 17.38 11.92 -2.13
C TYR A 213 17.86 11.00 -1.01
N ARG A 214 19.12 11.18 -0.60
CA ARG A 214 19.82 10.34 0.38
C ARG A 214 20.42 11.19 1.49
N VAL A 215 20.22 10.78 2.74
CA VAL A 215 20.84 11.37 3.93
C VAL A 215 21.63 10.28 4.65
N TYR A 216 22.94 10.47 4.78
CA TYR A 216 23.87 9.56 5.44
C TYR A 216 24.05 9.96 6.89
N LEU A 217 23.87 9.00 7.79
CA LEU A 217 23.99 9.19 9.24
C LEU A 217 25.03 8.21 9.79
N ASP A 218 26.14 8.71 10.31
CA ASP A 218 27.20 7.92 10.94
C ASP A 218 26.77 7.43 12.33
N GLU A 219 27.05 6.17 12.67
CA GLU A 219 26.80 5.64 14.00
C GLU A 219 27.92 6.07 14.97
N THR A 220 27.57 6.77 16.05
CA THR A 220 28.56 7.44 16.91
C THR A 220 28.85 6.74 18.23
N ARG A 221 28.11 5.67 18.54
CA ARG A 221 28.39 4.68 19.59
C ARG A 221 29.01 5.19 20.89
N LEU A 222 28.32 6.04 21.66
CA LEU A 222 28.69 6.27 23.07
C LEU A 222 27.49 6.54 24.00
N LEU A 223 26.91 5.47 24.56
CA LEU A 223 26.58 5.45 25.99
C LEU A 223 27.24 4.23 26.63
N SER A 224 28.45 4.47 27.13
CA SER A 224 29.10 3.59 28.09
C SER A 224 28.30 3.62 29.40
N SER A 225 27.83 2.45 29.81
CA SER A 225 27.29 2.10 31.13
C SER A 225 27.59 3.10 32.27
N SER A 226 26.56 3.53 32.98
CA SER A 226 26.64 3.91 34.40
C SER A 226 25.48 3.30 35.16
#